data_AF-A0A424IM93-F1
#
_entry.id   AF-A0A424IM93-F1
#
_cell.length_a   1.000
_cell.length_b   1.000
_cell.length_c   1.000
_cell.angle_alpha   90.00
_cell.angle_beta   90.00
_cell.angle_gamma   90.00
#
_symmetry.space_group_name_H-M   'P 1'
#
loop_
_entity.id
_entity.type
_entity.pdbx_description
1 polymer ?
#
loop_
_entity_poly.entity_id
_entity_poly.type
_entity_poly.pdbx_seq_one_letter_code
_entity_poly.pdbx_strand_id
1 'polypeptide(L)' 'MAGPVFFLDDIPHNINSVAEDAPDVHCIHFIADPRLQKLIGKADGATKRIDIWAEVHDYIAGQISDDR' A
#
# COMPACT_ATOMS: atom_id res chain seq x y z
N MET A 1 -10.35 17.38 11.45
CA MET A 1 -9.14 16.53 11.52
C MET A 1 -8.91 15.96 10.13
N ALA A 2 -7.66 15.88 9.67
CA ALA A 2 -7.33 15.12 8.46
C ALA A 2 -7.40 13.63 8.78
N GLY A 3 -7.93 12.81 7.87
CA GLY A 3 -7.95 11.35 8.02
C GLY A 3 -6.66 10.71 7.49
N PRO A 4 -6.50 9.38 7.68
CA PRO A 4 -5.35 8.65 7.15
C PRO A 4 -5.30 8.74 5.61
N VAL A 5 -4.09 8.73 5.08
CA VAL A 5 -3.82 8.76 3.63
C VAL A 5 -3.23 7.42 3.22
N PHE A 6 -3.76 6.85 2.13
CA PHE A 6 -3.30 5.59 1.57
C PHE A 6 -2.82 5.83 0.13
N PHE A 7 -1.67 5.25 -0.21
CA PHE A 7 -1.12 5.28 -1.56
C PHE A 7 -0.97 3.84 -2.07
N LEU A 8 -1.59 3.54 -3.21
CA LEU A 8 -1.57 2.22 -3.84
C LEU A 8 -0.89 2.34 -5.20
N ASP A 9 0.16 1.54 -5.41
CA ASP A 9 0.89 1.48 -6.68
C ASP A 9 1.55 0.10 -6.82
N ASP A 10 1.77 -0.37 -8.04
CA ASP A 10 2.46 -1.63 -8.35
C ASP A 10 3.95 -1.44 -8.68
N ILE A 11 4.41 -0.18 -8.75
CA ILE A 11 5.78 0.18 -9.05
C ILE A 11 6.56 0.41 -7.74
N PRO A 12 7.59 -0.42 -7.42
CA PRO A 12 8.36 -0.28 -6.19
C PRO A 12 9.02 1.09 -6.00
N HIS A 13 9.45 1.72 -7.09
CA HIS A 13 10.08 3.04 -7.06
C HIS A 13 9.11 4.13 -6.56
N ASN A 14 7.85 4.11 -7.02
CA ASN A 14 6.84 5.07 -6.59
C ASN A 14 6.51 4.88 -5.10
N ILE A 15 6.38 3.64 -4.66
CA ILE A 15 6.17 3.30 -3.25
C ILE A 15 7.31 3.84 -2.37
N ASN A 16 8.56 3.61 -2.77
CA ASN A 16 9.72 4.06 -2.00
C ASN A 16 9.81 5.59 -1.94
N SER A 17 9.50 6.29 -3.04
CA SER A 17 9.48 7.76 -3.07
C SER A 17 8.43 8.33 -2.11
N VAL A 18 7.21 7.81 -2.11
CA VAL A 18 6.16 8.28 -1.17
C VAL A 18 6.54 7.99 0.28
N ALA A 19 7.11 6.82 0.56
CA ALA A 19 7.55 6.47 1.91
C ALA A 19 8.68 7.39 2.43
N GLU A 20 9.53 7.89 1.54
CA GLU A 20 10.61 8.83 1.88
C GLU A 20 10.08 10.26 2.11
N ASP A 21 9.25 10.76 1.20
CA ASP A 21 8.79 12.16 1.22
C ASP A 21 7.56 12.39 2.10
N ALA A 22 6.77 11.35 2.38
CA ALA A 22 5.52 11.40 3.14
C ALA A 22 5.39 10.18 4.08
N PRO A 23 6.19 10.10 5.17
CA PRO A 23 6.27 8.93 6.04
C PRO A 23 4.96 8.59 6.78
N ASP A 24 4.01 9.54 6.86
CA ASP A 24 2.69 9.33 7.46
C ASP A 24 1.68 8.68 6.48
N VAL A 25 2.06 8.45 5.21
CA VAL A 25 1.21 7.80 4.22
C VAL A 25 1.36 6.28 4.30
N HIS A 26 0.24 5.59 4.37
CA HIS A 26 0.19 4.14 4.28
C HIS A 26 0.45 3.70 2.84
N CYS A 27 1.68 3.32 2.54
CA CYS A 27 2.08 2.85 1.22
C CYS A 27 1.77 1.35 1.08
N ILE A 28 0.82 1.03 0.19
CA ILE A 28 0.41 -0.33 -0.11
C ILE A 28 0.95 -0.69 -1.50
N HIS A 29 1.94 -1.56 -1.54
CA HIS A 29 2.46 -2.08 -2.81
C HIS A 29 1.45 -3.09 -3.35
N PHE A 30 0.62 -2.66 -4.31
CA PHE A 30 -0.54 -3.39 -4.79
C PHE A 30 -0.32 -3.90 -6.21
N ILE A 31 -0.07 -5.20 -6.37
CA ILE A 31 0.21 -5.79 -7.68
C ILE A 31 -0.99 -6.60 -8.14
N ALA A 32 -1.78 -6.05 -9.08
CA ALA A 32 -3.00 -6.70 -9.56
C ALA A 32 -2.74 -7.85 -10.55
N ASP A 33 -1.63 -7.83 -11.30
CA ASP A 33 -1.33 -8.86 -12.32
C ASP A 33 -0.67 -10.10 -11.68
N PRO A 34 -1.32 -11.28 -11.70
CA PRO A 34 -0.80 -12.50 -11.08
C PRO A 34 0.55 -12.98 -11.63
N ARG A 35 0.93 -12.56 -12.84
CA ARG A 35 2.25 -12.85 -13.41
C ARG A 35 3.32 -12.03 -12.71
N LEU A 36 3.04 -10.76 -12.43
CA LEU A 36 3.95 -9.85 -11.72
C LEU A 36 4.04 -10.17 -10.24
N GLN A 37 2.94 -10.63 -9.61
CA GLN A 37 2.93 -11.05 -8.21
C GLN A 37 4.01 -12.09 -7.89
N LYS A 38 4.31 -12.98 -8.84
CA LYS A 38 5.33 -14.04 -8.67
C LYS A 38 6.77 -13.54 -8.81
N LEU A 39 6.96 -12.38 -9.44
CA LEU A 39 8.27 -11.88 -9.86
C LEU A 39 8.76 -10.72 -9.00
N ILE A 40 7.83 -9.88 -8.57
CA ILE A 40 8.15 -8.65 -7.83
C ILE A 40 7.98 -8.96 -6.34
N GLY A 41 8.88 -8.46 -5.49
CA GLY A 41 8.79 -8.53 -4.02
C GLY A 41 7.97 -7.40 -3.40
N LYS A 42 7.89 -7.34 -2.07
CA LYS A 42 7.40 -6.11 -1.39
C LYS A 42 8.45 -5.01 -1.58
N ALA A 43 8.03 -3.79 -1.93
CA ALA A 43 8.92 -2.63 -1.96
C ALA A 43 9.38 -2.28 -0.53
N ASP A 44 10.59 -1.77 -0.38
CA ASP A 44 11.19 -1.52 0.95
C ASP A 44 10.36 -0.53 1.77
N GLY A 45 9.89 0.55 1.14
CA GLY A 45 9.04 1.57 1.76
C GLY A 45 7.57 1.18 1.94
N ALA A 46 7.15 0.01 1.46
CA ALA A 46 5.77 -0.42 1.60
C ALA A 46 5.44 -0.76 3.06
N THR A 47 4.40 -0.15 3.61
CA THR A 47 3.76 -0.59 4.87
C THR A 47 3.28 -2.04 4.73
N LYS A 48 2.65 -2.36 3.59
CA LYS A 48 2.15 -3.70 3.28
C LYS A 48 2.21 -3.98 1.79
N ARG A 49 2.32 -5.26 1.44
CA ARG A 49 2.04 -5.74 0.09
C ARG A 49 0.75 -6.53 0.10
N ILE A 50 -0.13 -6.22 -0.83
CA ILE A 50 -1.42 -6.88 -0.99
C ILE A 50 -1.69 -7.03 -2.48
N ASP A 51 -2.11 -8.21 -2.90
CA ASP A 51 -2.19 -8.55 -4.32
C ASP A 51 -3.66 -8.72 -4.78
N ILE A 52 -4.62 -8.59 -3.84
CA ILE A 52 -6.05 -8.87 -4.02
C ILE A 52 -6.89 -7.66 -3.59
N TRP A 53 -7.82 -7.23 -4.45
CA TRP A 53 -8.68 -6.06 -4.21
C TRP A 53 -9.53 -6.15 -2.94
N ALA A 54 -10.09 -7.33 -2.66
CA ALA A 54 -10.88 -7.53 -1.45
C ALA A 54 -10.03 -7.36 -0.18
N GLU A 55 -8.80 -7.87 -0.19
CA GLU A 55 -7.89 -7.78 0.96
C GLU A 55 -7.40 -6.35 1.21
N VAL A 56 -7.16 -5.57 0.14
CA VAL A 56 -6.74 -4.17 0.30
C VAL A 56 -7.89 -3.30 0.79
N HIS A 57 -9.12 -3.58 0.33
CA HIS A 57 -10.33 -2.97 0.87
C HIS A 57 -10.45 -3.22 2.37
N ASP A 58 -10.36 -4.48 2.80
CA ASP A 58 -10.52 -4.85 4.21
C ASP A 58 -9.42 -4.24 5.08
N TYR A 59 -8.18 -4.17 4.56
CA TYR A 59 -7.10 -3.48 5.24
C TYR A 59 -7.38 -1.99 5.43
N ILE A 60 -7.74 -1.26 4.36
CA ILE A 60 -8.05 0.19 4.44
C ILE A 60 -9.22 0.45 5.38
N ALA A 61 -10.29 -0.34 5.29
CA ALA A 61 -11.46 -0.21 6.15
C ALA A 61 -11.13 -0.43 7.63
N GLY A 62 -10.23 -1.39 7.92
CA GLY A 62 -9.70 -1.62 9.26
C GLY A 62 -8.91 -0.42 9.79
N GLN A 63 -7.96 0.09 9.01
CA GLN A 63 -7.16 1.26 9.40
C GLN A 63 -8.02 2.51 9.64
N ILE A 64 -9.03 2.78 8.80
CA ILE A 64 -9.97 3.88 9.01
C ILE A 64 -10.82 3.70 10.29
N SER A 65 -11.10 2.45 10.68
CA SER A 65 -11.89 2.17 11.88
C SER A 65 -11.08 2.26 13.16
N ASP A 66 -9.79 1.89 13.11
CA ASP A 66 -8.86 1.99 14.23
C ASP A 66 -8.44 3.45 14.53
N ASP A 67 -8.49 4.33 13.53
CA ASP A 67 -8.18 5.77 13.64
C ASP A 67 -9.32 6.62 14.27
N ARG A 68 -10.41 5.99 14.74
CA ARG A 68 -11.54 6.69 15.40
C ARG A 68 -11.38 6.84 16.90
#